data_AF-A0A2P6NEE0-F1
#
_entry.id   AF-A0A2P6NEE0-F1
#
_cell.length_a   1.000
_cell.length_b   1.000
_cell.length_c   1.000
_cell.angle_alpha   90.00
_cell.angle_beta   90.00
_cell.angle_gamma   90.00
#
_symmetry.space_group_name_H-M   'P 1'
#
loop_
_entity.id
_entity.type
_entity.pdbx_description
1 polymer ?
#
loop_
_entity_poly.entity_id
_entity_poly.type
_entity_poly.pdbx_seq_one_letter_code
_entity_poly.pdbx_strand_id
1 'polypeptide(L)'
;MTNGLITSHDVTRIILYTALNKGVDPPFFHHQSHRARRKQFAILRSTCRIWKDIVDGFTDCLTNHDLSLAAEGHKLDSFRFLLARIELDPTVYDNRLLILASHCGQTEIVRLLLADRRVDPSAQDNQAIKKASQRGNIEVVRLLLSDPRVDPSAEDNKAITWAAKNNRVEVVRLLLSDPRVDPSVNHSQCFRPAYSRGHIELLQLLLNDPRVDPSARDNLAIREAVLYNFHEVIQLLLSDDRVDPSAAGNDTIRTASQKRQTGTMRLLLAHPKVDPAARNNKAIRTATRRGYIEGVELLLSDPRVDPSAKDSKALVHALKHRKAIEMVRMLVADPRVDASVQDNLLVKRVVTWGNRARDILKHLLADPRVDPSATIINTKYGFVRLLLADPRVDPSIQDNQAIINAALRRDIESFKLLLADPRVDPSAQNNKAMINASSAGNSDIVRLLLADPRVDPSASDQAAVKSASHRGHAKTVELLLADPRVDPSAEDQFALRMASKRGHDEIVRLLSSHPKVEPSVRDDETITHS
;
A
#
# COMPACT_ATOMS: atom_id res chain seq x y z
N MET A 1 -49.57 27.18 48.37
CA MET A 1 -49.29 25.94 49.13
C MET A 1 -49.21 24.82 48.11
N THR A 2 -48.06 24.20 47.93
CA THR A 2 -47.92 22.96 47.17
C THR A 2 -46.93 22.07 47.92
N ASN A 3 -47.42 20.92 48.38
CA ASN A 3 -46.68 19.77 48.92
C ASN A 3 -45.94 19.86 50.26
N GLY A 4 -46.33 20.74 51.19
CA GLY A 4 -45.99 20.62 52.63
C GLY A 4 -44.50 20.60 53.03
N LEU A 5 -43.58 20.63 52.07
CA LEU A 5 -42.14 20.65 52.24
C LEU A 5 -41.67 22.07 51.93
N ILE A 6 -41.27 22.78 52.97
CA ILE A 6 -40.65 24.10 52.82
C ILE A 6 -39.32 23.89 52.09
N THR A 7 -39.17 24.43 50.88
CA THR A 7 -37.92 24.32 50.13
C THR A 7 -36.84 25.23 50.74
N SER A 8 -35.55 24.94 50.50
CA SER A 8 -34.45 25.82 50.95
C SER A 8 -34.63 27.26 50.44
N HIS A 9 -35.14 27.41 49.21
CA HIS A 9 -35.51 28.68 48.62
C HIS A 9 -36.63 29.39 49.42
N ASP A 10 -37.66 28.67 49.87
CA ASP A 10 -38.74 29.24 50.69
C ASP A 10 -38.26 29.67 52.07
N VAL A 11 -37.40 28.88 52.72
CA VAL A 11 -36.77 29.25 54.00
C VAL A 11 -35.93 30.51 53.83
N THR A 12 -35.03 30.54 52.84
CA THR A 12 -34.17 31.71 52.59
C THR A 12 -35.00 32.95 52.24
N ARG A 13 -36.05 32.81 51.42
CA ARG A 13 -36.94 33.91 51.05
C ARG A 13 -37.69 34.47 52.26
N ILE A 14 -38.24 33.61 53.11
CA ILE A 14 -38.93 34.02 54.33
C ILE A 14 -37.96 34.73 55.28
N ILE A 15 -36.77 34.18 55.50
CA ILE A 15 -35.76 34.78 56.38
C ILE A 15 -35.28 36.13 55.85
N LEU A 16 -35.00 36.24 54.55
CA LEU A 16 -34.62 37.51 53.92
C LEU A 16 -35.76 38.54 54.01
N TYR A 17 -37.00 38.12 53.75
CA TYR A 17 -38.18 38.97 53.88
C TYR A 17 -38.36 39.47 55.33
N THR A 18 -38.26 38.58 56.32
CA THR A 18 -38.37 38.93 57.74
C THR A 18 -37.20 39.80 58.21
N ALA A 19 -35.97 39.53 57.75
CA ALA A 19 -34.78 40.29 58.11
C ALA A 19 -34.75 41.70 57.50
N LEU A 20 -35.23 41.87 56.27
CA LEU A 20 -35.29 43.16 55.58
C LEU A 20 -36.45 44.04 56.07
N ASN A 21 -37.51 43.44 56.62
CA ASN A 21 -38.70 44.15 57.09
C ASN A 21 -38.79 44.28 58.63
N LYS A 22 -37.85 43.70 59.39
CA LYS A 22 -37.78 43.88 60.84
C LYS A 22 -37.41 45.33 61.19
N GLY A 23 -38.37 46.08 61.74
CA GLY A 23 -38.18 47.47 62.18
C GLY A 23 -38.45 48.52 61.10
N VAL A 24 -39.26 48.20 60.08
CA VAL A 24 -39.84 49.17 59.14
C VAL A 24 -41.23 49.54 59.64
N ASP A 25 -41.41 50.78 60.09
CA ASP A 25 -42.75 51.32 60.41
C ASP A 25 -43.63 51.41 59.14
N PRO A 26 -44.97 51.28 59.27
CA PRO A 26 -45.88 51.20 58.12
C PRO A 26 -45.78 52.38 57.14
N PRO A 27 -46.24 52.20 55.88
CA PRO A 27 -45.84 53.00 54.74
C PRO A 27 -46.60 54.32 54.67
N PHE A 28 -46.22 55.28 55.51
CA PHE A 28 -46.48 56.68 55.26
C PHE A 28 -45.16 57.41 55.41
N PHE A 29 -44.80 58.24 54.42
CA PHE A 29 -43.52 58.96 54.21
C PHE A 29 -42.50 58.28 53.29
N HIS A 30 -42.63 58.62 52.00
CA HIS A 30 -41.60 58.53 50.98
C HIS A 30 -40.41 59.45 51.30
N HIS A 31 -39.50 59.00 52.16
CA HIS A 31 -38.07 59.30 52.10
C HIS A 31 -37.34 58.23 52.92
N GLN A 32 -37.10 57.05 52.32
CA GLN A 32 -36.22 56.05 52.92
C GLN A 32 -34.82 56.65 53.09
N SER A 33 -34.57 57.22 54.28
CA SER A 33 -33.30 57.84 54.63
C SER A 33 -32.16 56.83 54.43
N HIS A 34 -31.00 57.31 53.98
CA HIS A 34 -29.78 56.51 53.86
C HIS A 34 -29.49 55.66 55.13
N ARG A 35 -29.97 56.11 56.29
CA ARG A 35 -29.86 55.43 57.59
C ARG A 35 -30.70 54.16 57.69
N ALA A 36 -31.91 54.13 57.14
CA ALA A 36 -32.78 52.93 57.14
C ALA A 36 -32.20 51.81 56.28
N ARG A 37 -31.72 52.14 55.07
CA ARG A 37 -31.04 51.17 54.19
C ARG A 37 -29.75 50.62 54.81
N ARG A 38 -28.97 51.46 55.51
CA ARG A 38 -27.77 50.99 56.26
C ARG A 38 -28.13 50.04 57.40
N LYS A 39 -29.24 50.27 58.13
CA LYS A 39 -29.73 49.35 59.17
C LYS A 39 -30.17 48.00 58.57
N GLN A 40 -30.95 48.01 57.49
CA GLN A 40 -31.36 46.78 56.79
C GLN A 40 -30.15 45.98 56.27
N PHE A 41 -29.16 46.66 55.70
CA PHE A 41 -27.91 46.03 55.26
C PHE A 41 -27.12 45.42 56.43
N ALA A 42 -27.07 46.10 57.59
CA ALA A 42 -26.43 45.56 58.78
C ALA A 42 -27.14 44.32 59.34
N ILE A 43 -28.48 44.32 59.37
CA ILE A 43 -29.28 43.16 59.78
C ILE A 43 -29.04 41.99 58.84
N LEU A 44 -29.12 42.21 57.52
CA LEU A 44 -28.83 41.18 56.52
C LEU A 44 -27.44 40.57 56.71
N ARG A 45 -26.42 41.43 56.88
CA ARG A 45 -25.03 40.99 57.07
C ARG A 45 -24.86 40.17 58.35
N SER A 46 -25.52 40.55 59.44
CA SER A 46 -25.51 39.79 60.70
C SER A 46 -26.21 38.43 60.56
N THR A 47 -27.35 38.38 59.86
CA THR A 47 -28.06 37.13 59.60
C THR A 47 -27.22 36.19 58.74
N CYS A 48 -26.61 36.68 57.65
CA CYS A 48 -25.69 35.89 56.83
C CYS A 48 -24.49 35.38 57.63
N ARG A 49 -23.96 36.17 58.58
CA ARG A 49 -22.90 35.73 59.49
C ARG A 49 -23.36 34.58 60.39
N ILE A 50 -24.53 34.68 61.03
CA ILE A 50 -25.06 33.59 61.87
C ILE A 50 -25.27 32.31 61.05
N TRP A 51 -25.81 32.43 59.84
CA TRP A 51 -25.98 31.29 58.95
C TRP A 51 -24.64 30.65 58.60
N LYS A 52 -23.62 31.47 58.29
CA LYS A 52 -22.26 30.99 58.11
C LYS A 52 -21.75 30.27 59.36
N ASP A 53 -21.86 30.88 60.54
CA ASP A 53 -21.36 30.31 61.80
C ASP A 53 -22.05 28.97 62.13
N ILE A 54 -23.36 28.84 61.87
CA ILE A 54 -24.12 27.59 62.03
C ILE A 54 -23.59 26.52 61.07
N VAL A 55 -23.46 26.84 59.78
CA VAL A 55 -22.97 25.89 58.77
C VAL A 55 -21.53 25.48 59.05
N ASP A 56 -20.68 26.44 59.41
CA ASP A 56 -19.30 26.22 59.81
C ASP A 56 -19.24 25.35 61.08
N GLY A 57 -20.26 25.39 61.94
CA GLY A 57 -20.38 24.58 63.16
C GLY A 57 -20.66 23.08 62.94
N PHE A 58 -21.22 22.68 61.79
CA PHE A 58 -21.49 21.26 61.45
C PHE A 58 -20.20 20.52 61.05
N THR A 59 -19.28 20.40 62.00
CA THR A 59 -17.95 19.79 61.83
C THR A 59 -17.98 18.27 61.91
N ASP A 60 -18.92 17.72 62.69
CA ASP A 60 -19.11 16.31 62.98
C ASP A 60 -19.50 15.47 61.75
N CYS A 61 -20.13 16.11 60.76
CA CYS A 61 -20.53 15.46 59.52
C CYS A 61 -19.46 15.48 58.42
N LEU A 62 -18.34 16.19 58.62
CA LEU A 62 -17.33 16.37 57.58
C LEU A 62 -16.37 15.19 57.49
N THR A 63 -16.01 14.86 56.26
CA THR A 63 -15.08 13.80 55.90
C THR A 63 -14.08 14.28 54.86
N ASN A 64 -13.02 13.51 54.62
CA ASN A 64 -12.07 13.79 53.54
C ASN A 64 -12.71 13.74 52.14
N HIS A 65 -13.90 13.14 52.02
CA HIS A 65 -14.69 13.18 50.79
C HIS A 65 -15.19 14.60 50.47
N ASP A 66 -15.49 15.42 51.47
CA ASP A 66 -15.97 16.79 51.28
C ASP A 66 -14.89 17.70 50.66
N LEU A 67 -13.61 17.48 51.01
CA LEU A 67 -12.49 18.12 50.31
C LEU A 67 -12.46 17.76 48.83
N SER A 68 -12.71 16.48 48.52
CA SER A 68 -12.75 15.99 47.14
C SER A 68 -13.93 16.58 46.37
N LEU A 69 -15.12 16.62 46.96
CA LEU A 69 -16.31 17.24 46.37
C LEU A 69 -16.15 18.74 46.17
N ALA A 70 -15.52 19.45 47.12
CA ALA A 70 -15.23 20.87 46.97
C ALA A 70 -14.25 21.13 45.81
N ALA A 71 -13.25 20.25 45.63
CA ALA A 71 -12.38 20.29 44.47
C ALA A 71 -13.16 19.98 43.19
N GLU A 72 -13.85 18.84 43.06
CA GLU A 72 -14.65 18.47 41.87
C GLU A 72 -15.67 19.54 41.48
N GLY A 73 -16.30 20.18 42.46
CA GLY A 73 -17.27 21.26 42.27
C GLY A 73 -16.67 22.64 41.98
N HIS A 74 -15.33 22.76 41.90
CA HIS A 74 -14.59 24.01 41.72
C HIS A 74 -14.96 25.08 42.78
N LYS A 75 -15.19 24.66 44.03
CA LYS A 75 -15.63 25.54 45.12
C LYS A 75 -14.43 26.00 45.96
N LEU A 76 -13.67 26.95 45.43
CA LEU A 76 -12.41 27.40 46.05
C LEU A 76 -12.56 27.88 47.50
N ASP A 77 -13.58 28.66 47.82
CA ASP A 77 -13.77 29.17 49.19
C ASP A 77 -14.17 28.06 50.18
N SER A 78 -15.02 27.14 49.75
CA SER A 78 -15.35 25.93 50.52
C SER A 78 -14.11 25.06 50.71
N PHE A 79 -13.31 24.88 49.66
CA PHE A 79 -12.06 24.13 49.73
C PHE A 79 -11.06 24.75 50.71
N ARG A 80 -10.87 26.07 50.67
CA ARG A 80 -10.01 26.81 51.61
C ARG A 80 -10.47 26.62 53.05
N PHE A 81 -11.78 26.74 53.29
CA PHE A 81 -12.37 26.57 54.61
C PHE A 81 -12.14 25.15 55.13
N LEU A 82 -12.39 24.13 54.30
CA LEU A 82 -12.19 22.73 54.67
C LEU A 82 -10.71 22.40 54.89
N LEU A 83 -9.80 22.87 54.04
CA LEU A 83 -8.36 22.59 54.17
C LEU A 83 -7.75 23.20 55.44
N ALA A 84 -8.32 24.30 55.95
CA ALA A 84 -7.87 24.91 57.21
C ALA A 84 -8.19 24.06 58.45
N ARG A 85 -9.00 23.01 58.33
CA ARG A 85 -9.35 22.09 59.42
C ARG A 85 -8.28 21.01 59.56
N ILE A 86 -7.72 20.90 60.76
CA ILE A 86 -6.61 19.98 61.04
C ILE A 86 -7.04 18.51 60.97
N GLU A 87 -8.33 18.25 61.21
CA GLU A 87 -8.94 16.93 61.19
C GLU A 87 -9.10 16.37 59.77
N LEU A 88 -9.08 17.24 58.75
CA LEU A 88 -9.17 16.83 57.36
C LEU A 88 -7.76 16.64 56.78
N ASP A 89 -7.56 15.46 56.20
CA ASP A 89 -6.30 15.04 55.63
C ASP A 89 -6.35 15.14 54.09
N PRO A 90 -5.64 16.09 53.47
CA PRO A 90 -5.60 16.25 52.02
C PRO A 90 -4.78 15.16 51.31
N THR A 91 -4.06 14.31 52.05
CA THR A 91 -3.18 13.26 51.53
C THR A 91 -3.87 11.92 51.34
N VAL A 92 -5.16 11.83 51.70
CA VAL A 92 -5.96 10.60 51.61
C VAL A 92 -5.93 10.00 50.20
N TYR A 93 -5.86 8.67 50.17
CA TYR A 93 -5.62 7.87 48.95
C TYR A 93 -4.35 8.28 48.21
N ASP A 94 -3.28 8.54 48.96
CA ASP A 94 -1.94 8.85 48.42
C ASP A 94 -1.95 10.10 47.51
N ASN A 95 -2.33 11.24 48.11
CA ASN A 95 -2.40 12.56 47.47
C ASN A 95 -3.35 12.63 46.25
N ARG A 96 -4.40 11.79 46.24
CA ARG A 96 -5.39 11.73 45.15
C ARG A 96 -6.03 13.09 44.86
N LEU A 97 -6.23 13.91 45.88
CA LEU A 97 -6.81 15.24 45.77
C LEU A 97 -5.96 16.18 44.90
N LEU A 98 -4.63 16.17 45.10
CA LEU A 98 -3.70 16.94 44.27
C LEU A 98 -3.73 16.45 42.82
N ILE A 99 -3.76 15.13 42.61
CA ILE A 99 -3.84 14.53 41.27
C ILE A 99 -5.14 14.96 40.55
N LEU A 100 -6.27 14.95 41.27
CA LEU A 100 -7.57 15.36 40.73
C LEU A 100 -7.60 16.85 40.39
N ALA A 101 -7.19 17.72 41.31
CA ALA A 101 -7.10 19.16 41.07
C ALA A 101 -6.17 19.48 39.89
N SER A 102 -5.05 18.76 39.80
CA SER A 102 -4.09 18.89 38.69
C SER A 102 -4.68 18.45 37.36
N HIS A 103 -5.48 17.38 37.35
CA HIS A 103 -6.20 16.91 36.18
C HIS A 103 -7.30 17.87 35.73
N CYS A 104 -8.06 18.44 36.66
CA CYS A 104 -9.13 19.39 36.39
C CYS A 104 -8.64 20.82 36.10
N GLY A 105 -7.33 21.08 36.21
CA GLY A 105 -6.74 22.38 35.90
C GLY A 105 -7.01 23.45 36.97
N GLN A 106 -7.24 23.04 38.22
CA GLN A 106 -7.64 23.95 39.30
C GLN A 106 -6.42 24.60 39.95
N THR A 107 -5.82 25.56 39.24
CA THR A 107 -4.57 26.25 39.61
C THR A 107 -4.52 26.70 41.07
N GLU A 108 -5.58 27.35 41.56
CA GLU A 108 -5.60 27.86 42.95
C GLU A 108 -5.77 26.76 44.01
N ILE A 109 -6.48 25.68 43.69
CA ILE A 109 -6.57 24.52 44.60
C ILE A 109 -5.23 23.78 44.65
N VAL A 110 -4.56 23.61 43.50
CA VAL A 110 -3.20 23.06 43.44
C VAL A 110 -2.24 23.91 44.24
N ARG A 111 -2.30 25.25 44.12
CA ARG A 111 -1.46 26.17 44.90
C ARG A 111 -1.65 25.99 46.41
N LEU A 112 -2.90 25.90 46.86
CA LEU A 112 -3.22 25.67 48.27
C LEU A 112 -2.71 24.32 48.77
N LEU A 113 -2.89 23.26 47.98
CA LEU A 113 -2.41 21.92 48.32
C LEU A 113 -0.88 21.86 48.40
N LEU A 114 -0.16 22.47 47.45
CA LEU A 114 1.31 22.50 47.48
C LEU A 114 1.87 23.28 48.68
N ALA A 115 1.12 24.26 49.19
CA ALA A 115 1.49 25.02 50.38
C ALA A 115 1.29 24.22 51.70
N ASP A 116 0.46 23.17 51.69
CA ASP A 116 0.32 22.27 52.83
C ASP A 116 1.49 21.27 52.87
N ARG A 117 2.28 21.31 53.95
CA ARG A 117 3.48 20.48 54.11
C ARG A 117 3.19 18.98 54.13
N ARG A 118 1.95 18.57 54.44
CA ARG A 118 1.54 17.16 54.44
C ARG A 118 1.47 16.61 53.01
N VAL A 119 1.14 17.46 52.04
CA VAL A 119 0.96 17.05 50.64
C VAL A 119 2.30 16.78 50.00
N ASP A 120 2.45 15.57 49.46
CA ASP A 120 3.61 15.15 48.68
C ASP A 120 3.26 15.21 47.18
N PRO A 121 3.81 16.17 46.43
CA PRO A 121 3.54 16.29 45.00
C PRO A 121 4.27 15.22 44.14
N SER A 122 5.19 14.45 44.73
CA SER A 122 5.90 13.36 44.07
C SER A 122 5.16 12.01 44.16
N ALA A 123 4.05 11.95 44.91
CA ALA A 123 3.25 10.74 45.08
C ALA A 123 2.80 10.10 43.75
N GLN A 124 2.67 8.78 43.75
CA GLN A 124 2.36 7.96 42.57
C GLN A 124 3.29 8.25 41.38
N ASP A 125 4.58 8.34 41.65
CA ASP A 125 5.62 8.65 40.68
C ASP A 125 5.35 9.97 39.94
N ASN A 126 5.07 11.04 40.68
CA ASN A 126 4.71 12.36 40.16
C ASN A 126 3.45 12.33 39.26
N GLN A 127 2.39 11.63 39.68
CA GLN A 127 1.16 11.52 38.88
C GLN A 127 0.47 12.87 38.65
N ALA A 128 0.61 13.82 39.58
CA ALA A 128 0.02 15.15 39.46
C ALA A 128 0.51 15.89 38.20
N ILE A 129 1.83 15.97 37.98
CA ILE A 129 2.39 16.64 36.79
C ILE A 129 2.04 15.86 35.53
N LYS A 130 2.11 14.53 35.54
CA LYS A 130 1.73 13.69 34.38
C LYS A 130 0.27 13.97 33.96
N LYS A 131 -0.68 14.03 34.90
CA LYS A 131 -2.10 14.32 34.61
C LYS A 131 -2.35 15.76 34.13
N ALA A 132 -1.69 16.75 34.74
CA ALA A 132 -1.74 18.13 34.27
C ALA A 132 -1.20 18.25 32.83
N SER A 133 -0.07 17.58 32.54
CA SER A 133 0.55 17.55 31.24
C SER A 133 -0.33 16.88 30.17
N GLN A 134 -0.96 15.76 30.50
CA GLN A 134 -1.93 15.08 29.63
C GLN A 134 -3.10 15.99 29.23
N ARG A 135 -3.64 16.75 30.20
CA ARG A 135 -4.80 17.61 30.00
C ARG A 135 -4.46 18.95 29.34
N GLY A 136 -3.21 19.38 29.39
CA GLY A 136 -2.78 20.66 28.83
C GLY A 136 -2.91 21.82 29.83
N ASN A 137 -2.91 21.53 31.13
CA ASN A 137 -3.12 22.53 32.17
C ASN A 137 -1.82 23.30 32.44
N ILE A 138 -1.48 24.25 31.55
CA ILE A 138 -0.19 24.96 31.50
C ILE A 138 0.20 25.55 32.86
N GLU A 139 -0.70 26.30 33.49
CA GLU A 139 -0.39 26.97 34.77
C GLU A 139 -0.23 25.99 35.94
N VAL A 140 -0.95 24.87 35.93
CA VAL A 140 -0.73 23.79 36.90
C VAL A 140 0.65 23.15 36.69
N VAL A 141 1.05 22.88 35.45
CA VAL A 141 2.38 22.34 35.15
C VAL A 141 3.47 23.31 35.60
N ARG A 142 3.30 24.62 35.34
CA ARG A 142 4.23 25.67 35.79
C ARG A 142 4.37 25.68 37.32
N LEU A 143 3.26 25.61 38.05
CA LEU A 143 3.27 25.56 39.51
C LEU A 143 3.98 24.30 40.02
N LEU A 144 3.67 23.13 39.46
CA LEU A 144 4.29 21.87 39.85
C LEU A 144 5.80 21.86 39.57
N LEU A 145 6.25 22.34 38.40
CA LEU A 145 7.68 22.44 38.06
C LEU A 145 8.45 23.37 39.00
N SER A 146 7.78 24.39 39.55
CA SER A 146 8.37 25.33 40.49
C SER A 146 8.56 24.74 41.89
N ASP A 147 7.89 23.63 42.22
CA ASP A 147 8.08 22.91 43.48
C ASP A 147 9.28 21.95 43.34
N PRO A 148 10.35 22.10 44.13
CA PRO A 148 11.56 21.31 44.00
C PRO A 148 11.36 19.82 44.31
N ARG A 149 10.25 19.45 44.97
CA ARG A 149 9.90 18.05 45.27
C ARG A 149 9.37 17.32 44.04
N VAL A 150 8.92 18.03 43.01
CA VAL A 150 8.40 17.44 41.78
C VAL A 150 9.55 17.06 40.87
N ASP A 151 9.59 15.80 40.46
CA ASP A 151 10.48 15.28 39.43
C ASP A 151 9.71 15.12 38.10
N PRO A 152 9.93 16.01 37.11
CA PRO A 152 9.28 15.91 35.81
C PRO A 152 9.83 14.76 34.93
N SER A 153 10.96 14.16 35.32
CA SER A 153 11.59 13.04 34.62
C SER A 153 11.08 11.66 35.06
N ALA A 154 10.21 11.62 36.08
CA ALA A 154 9.67 10.39 36.64
C ALA A 154 9.03 9.46 35.59
N GLU A 155 9.24 8.15 35.81
CA GLU A 155 8.85 7.07 34.89
C GLU A 155 9.25 7.34 33.43
N ASP A 156 10.54 7.55 33.17
CA ASP A 156 11.08 7.77 31.82
C ASP A 156 10.48 8.98 31.11
N ASN A 157 10.38 10.13 31.80
CA ASN A 157 9.85 11.37 31.24
C ASN A 157 8.41 11.21 30.70
N LYS A 158 7.54 10.46 31.40
CA LYS A 158 6.15 10.25 30.98
C LYS A 158 5.34 11.54 30.86
N ALA A 159 5.66 12.58 31.63
CA ALA A 159 4.95 13.86 31.58
C ALA A 159 5.01 14.49 30.17
N ILE A 160 6.20 14.60 29.57
CA ILE A 160 6.36 15.13 28.21
C ILE A 160 5.77 14.19 27.16
N THR A 161 5.89 12.88 27.35
CA THR A 161 5.30 11.89 26.45
C THR A 161 3.77 11.96 26.43
N TRP A 162 3.11 12.17 27.58
CA TRP A 162 1.66 12.33 27.64
C TRP A 162 1.19 13.67 27.09
N ALA A 163 1.94 14.76 27.33
CA ALA A 163 1.68 16.06 26.70
C ALA A 163 1.74 15.93 25.16
N ALA A 164 2.81 15.33 24.64
CA ALA A 164 2.98 15.10 23.20
C ALA A 164 1.88 14.20 22.61
N LYS A 165 1.53 13.10 23.28
CA LYS A 165 0.44 12.19 22.85
C LYS A 165 -0.92 12.89 22.73
N ASN A 166 -1.15 13.94 23.52
CA ASN A 166 -2.41 14.70 23.51
C ASN A 166 -2.26 16.06 22.81
N ASN A 167 -1.19 16.25 22.04
CA ASN A 167 -0.90 17.48 21.30
C ASN A 167 -0.93 18.76 22.15
N ARG A 168 -0.38 18.69 23.37
CA ARG A 168 -0.30 19.84 24.28
C ARG A 168 1.00 20.62 24.03
N VAL A 169 1.08 21.30 22.88
CA VAL A 169 2.30 21.97 22.39
C VAL A 169 2.94 22.88 23.44
N GLU A 170 2.15 23.75 24.07
CA GLU A 170 2.68 24.70 25.06
C GLU A 170 3.15 24.02 26.36
N VAL A 171 2.53 22.90 26.74
CA VAL A 171 3.04 22.08 27.86
C VAL A 171 4.34 21.40 27.47
N VAL A 172 4.46 20.89 26.25
CA VAL A 172 5.73 20.30 25.75
C VAL A 172 6.81 21.37 25.74
N ARG A 173 6.53 22.58 25.26
CA ARG A 173 7.46 23.72 25.28
C ARG A 173 7.93 24.03 26.70
N LEU A 174 6.99 24.10 27.65
CA LEU A 174 7.30 24.34 29.06
C LEU A 174 8.16 23.23 29.66
N LEU A 175 7.83 21.96 29.39
CA LEU A 175 8.61 20.82 29.89
C LEU A 175 10.01 20.77 29.29
N LEU A 176 10.18 21.04 27.99
CA LEU A 176 11.50 21.08 27.33
C LEU A 176 12.39 22.19 27.89
N SER A 177 11.81 23.26 28.42
CA SER A 177 12.57 24.35 29.07
C SER A 177 13.11 23.98 30.46
N ASP A 178 12.60 22.91 31.08
CA ASP A 178 13.14 22.39 32.34
C ASP A 178 14.33 21.47 32.06
N PRO A 179 15.53 21.76 32.59
CA PRO A 179 16.74 20.98 32.28
C PRO A 179 16.69 19.55 32.80
N ARG A 180 15.77 19.22 33.73
CA ARG A 180 15.59 17.85 34.24
C ARG A 180 14.84 16.97 33.25
N VAL A 181 14.15 17.55 32.27
CA VAL A 181 13.41 16.80 31.25
C VAL A 181 14.34 16.42 30.11
N ASP A 182 14.45 15.12 29.86
CA ASP A 182 15.21 14.56 28.75
C ASP A 182 14.28 14.02 27.66
N PRO A 183 14.16 14.70 26.51
CA PRO A 183 13.31 14.25 25.40
C PRO A 183 13.95 13.13 24.54
N SER A 184 15.18 12.70 24.84
CA SER A 184 15.87 11.63 24.12
C SER A 184 15.50 10.22 24.62
N VAL A 185 14.90 10.13 25.82
CA VAL A 185 14.53 8.87 26.47
C VAL A 185 13.66 7.98 25.57
N ASN A 186 13.93 6.67 25.63
CA ASN A 186 13.24 5.64 24.86
C ASN A 186 13.22 5.91 23.35
N HIS A 187 14.37 6.34 22.81
CA HIS A 187 14.55 6.70 21.39
C HIS A 187 13.63 7.85 20.98
N SER A 188 13.65 8.94 21.76
CA SER A 188 12.78 10.10 21.60
C SER A 188 11.30 9.72 21.52
N GLN A 189 10.79 8.97 22.50
CA GLN A 189 9.41 8.48 22.49
C GLN A 189 8.37 9.60 22.41
N CYS A 190 8.65 10.78 22.98
CA CYS A 190 7.78 11.96 22.89
C CYS A 190 7.68 12.53 21.47
N PHE A 191 8.62 12.20 20.58
CA PHE A 191 8.61 12.60 19.17
C PHE A 191 7.62 11.80 18.31
N ARG A 192 7.40 10.52 18.64
CA ARG A 192 6.53 9.63 17.86
C ARG A 192 5.12 10.16 17.60
N PRO A 193 4.37 10.65 18.62
CA PRO A 193 3.05 11.20 18.40
C PRO A 193 3.01 12.37 17.41
N ALA A 194 4.09 13.14 17.27
CA ALA A 194 4.14 14.30 16.41
C ALA A 194 4.03 13.91 14.93
N TYR A 195 4.86 12.98 14.46
CA TYR A 195 4.82 12.51 13.07
C TYR A 195 3.73 11.46 12.80
N SER A 196 3.37 10.61 13.78
CA SER A 196 2.40 9.52 13.53
C SER A 196 0.94 9.99 13.51
N ARG A 197 0.66 11.20 14.01
CA ARG A 197 -0.68 11.82 14.06
C ARG A 197 -0.77 13.13 13.28
N GLY A 198 0.31 13.52 12.58
CA GLY A 198 0.36 14.75 11.80
C GLY A 198 0.27 16.04 12.63
N HIS A 199 0.82 16.05 13.85
CA HIS A 199 0.83 17.24 14.69
C HIS A 199 1.99 18.16 14.28
N ILE A 200 1.77 19.00 13.27
CA ILE A 200 2.79 19.82 12.60
C ILE A 200 3.52 20.77 13.55
N GLU A 201 2.78 21.53 14.37
CA GLU A 201 3.39 22.48 15.32
C GLU A 201 4.23 21.77 16.39
N LEU A 202 3.73 20.64 16.90
CA LEU A 202 4.47 19.80 17.84
C LEU A 202 5.74 19.21 17.19
N LEU A 203 5.64 18.80 15.93
CA LEU A 203 6.76 18.26 15.16
C LEU A 203 7.86 19.31 15.01
N GLN A 204 7.51 20.53 14.60
CA GLN A 204 8.44 21.65 14.50
C GLN A 204 9.09 21.98 15.84
N LEU A 205 8.29 22.05 16.93
CA LEU A 205 8.80 22.31 18.27
C LEU A 205 9.85 21.27 18.69
N LEU A 206 9.56 19.98 18.47
CA LEU A 206 10.46 18.90 18.86
C LEU A 206 11.69 18.79 17.95
N LEU A 207 11.56 19.03 16.64
CA LEU A 207 12.71 19.09 15.73
C LEU A 207 13.67 20.23 16.11
N ASN A 208 13.15 21.37 16.57
CA ASN A 208 13.98 22.49 17.03
C ASN A 208 14.74 22.22 18.33
N ASP A 209 14.40 21.16 19.10
CA ASP A 209 15.18 20.75 20.25
C ASP A 209 16.33 19.80 19.80
N PRO A 210 17.61 20.20 19.98
CA PRO A 210 18.74 19.41 19.50
C PRO A 210 18.88 18.05 20.20
N ARG A 211 18.27 17.87 21.38
CA ARG A 211 18.30 16.61 22.14
C ARG A 211 17.36 15.56 21.55
N VAL A 212 16.38 15.96 20.75
CA VAL A 212 15.49 15.03 20.05
C VAL A 212 16.23 14.45 18.85
N ASP A 213 16.28 13.12 18.74
CA ASP A 213 16.88 12.43 17.59
C ASP A 213 15.79 12.02 16.58
N PRO A 214 15.63 12.75 15.45
CA PRO A 214 14.64 12.37 14.43
C PRO A 214 15.07 11.14 13.60
N SER A 215 16.33 10.71 13.70
CA SER A 215 16.89 9.54 13.00
C SER A 215 16.73 8.23 13.79
N ALA A 216 16.19 8.31 15.01
CA ALA A 216 15.98 7.20 15.90
C ALA A 216 15.25 6.01 15.24
N ARG A 217 15.63 4.79 15.66
CA ARG A 217 15.10 3.51 15.16
C ARG A 217 15.17 3.37 13.64
N ASP A 218 16.34 3.68 13.06
CA ASP A 218 16.60 3.59 11.60
C ASP A 218 15.62 4.48 10.81
N ASN A 219 15.58 5.76 11.21
CA ASN A 219 14.75 6.82 10.64
C ASN A 219 13.27 6.43 10.56
N LEU A 220 12.73 5.89 11.66
CA LEU A 220 11.35 5.43 11.72
C LEU A 220 10.35 6.55 11.42
N ALA A 221 10.67 7.79 11.82
CA ALA A 221 9.81 8.96 11.62
C ALA A 221 9.46 9.20 10.14
N ILE A 222 10.48 9.35 9.28
CA ILE A 222 10.28 9.56 7.83
C ILE A 222 9.66 8.33 7.18
N ARG A 223 10.02 7.11 7.62
CA ARG A 223 9.48 5.86 7.09
C ARG A 223 7.99 5.69 7.37
N GLU A 224 7.54 5.96 8.60
CA GLU A 224 6.11 5.96 8.94
C GLU A 224 5.35 7.09 8.23
N ALA A 225 5.93 8.29 8.17
CA ALA A 225 5.33 9.42 7.46
C ALA A 225 5.08 9.09 5.98
N VAL A 226 6.05 8.47 5.30
CA VAL A 226 5.91 7.98 3.92
C VAL A 226 4.91 6.83 3.83
N LEU A 227 4.92 5.87 4.77
CA LEU A 227 3.98 4.74 4.78
C LEU A 227 2.51 5.18 4.82
N TYR A 228 2.21 6.20 5.61
CA TYR A 228 0.86 6.78 5.79
C TYR A 228 0.58 8.01 4.91
N ASN A 229 1.54 8.44 4.08
CA ASN A 229 1.43 9.58 3.16
C ASN A 229 1.18 10.93 3.84
N PHE A 230 1.80 11.20 4.98
CA PHE A 230 1.71 12.49 5.66
C PHE A 230 2.62 13.53 4.99
N HIS A 231 2.12 14.16 3.92
CA HIS A 231 2.91 15.02 3.04
C HIS A 231 3.67 16.15 3.76
N GLU A 232 2.99 16.92 4.61
CA GLU A 232 3.60 18.03 5.37
C GLU A 232 4.64 17.53 6.38
N VAL A 233 4.38 16.40 7.05
CA VAL A 233 5.34 15.74 7.95
C VAL A 233 6.58 15.29 7.18
N ILE A 234 6.41 14.71 5.98
CA ILE A 234 7.51 14.30 5.12
C ILE A 234 8.36 15.51 4.72
N GLN A 235 7.73 16.62 4.31
CA GLN A 235 8.45 17.85 3.96
C GLN A 235 9.27 18.36 5.15
N LEU A 236 8.66 18.47 6.34
CA LEU A 236 9.36 18.96 7.53
C LEU A 236 10.51 18.06 7.96
N LEU A 237 10.32 16.74 7.90
CA LEU A 237 11.39 15.79 8.23
C LEU A 237 12.53 15.85 7.20
N LEU A 238 12.24 16.00 5.91
CA LEU A 238 13.29 16.11 4.87
C LEU A 238 14.05 17.44 4.92
N SER A 239 13.51 18.46 5.56
CA SER A 239 14.21 19.74 5.80
C SER A 239 15.19 19.68 6.97
N ASP A 240 15.16 18.62 7.79
CA ASP A 240 16.10 18.43 8.90
C ASP A 240 17.29 17.56 8.47
N ASP A 241 18.50 18.11 8.49
CA ASP A 241 19.72 17.45 8.00
C ASP A 241 20.07 16.14 8.75
N ARG A 242 19.58 16.00 9.99
CA ARG A 242 19.77 14.79 10.81
C ARG A 242 18.96 13.63 10.28
N VAL A 243 17.90 13.88 9.52
CA VAL A 243 17.09 12.83 8.89
C VAL A 243 17.86 12.24 7.70
N ASP A 244 17.88 10.91 7.64
CA ASP A 244 18.41 10.16 6.52
C ASP A 244 17.28 9.35 5.85
N PRO A 245 16.71 9.84 4.73
CA PRO A 245 15.68 9.11 3.98
C PRO A 245 16.22 7.85 3.28
N SER A 246 17.54 7.65 3.21
CA SER A 246 18.18 6.47 2.60
C SER A 246 18.28 5.26 3.54
N ALA A 247 17.94 5.46 4.81
CA ALA A 247 17.85 4.45 5.85
C ALA A 247 17.03 3.21 5.46
N ALA A 248 17.25 2.10 6.18
CA ALA A 248 16.72 0.78 5.85
C ALA A 248 16.98 0.32 4.39
N GLY A 249 18.00 0.86 3.72
CA GLY A 249 18.36 0.61 2.32
C GLY A 249 17.33 1.17 1.34
N ASN A 250 17.11 2.49 1.42
CA ASN A 250 16.19 3.28 0.60
C ASN A 250 14.74 2.75 0.65
N ASP A 251 14.25 2.47 1.86
CA ASP A 251 12.90 1.94 2.06
C ASP A 251 11.80 2.97 1.74
N THR A 252 12.08 4.26 1.98
CA THR A 252 11.16 5.39 1.75
C THR A 252 10.76 5.49 0.26
N ILE A 253 11.72 5.57 -0.66
CA ILE A 253 11.45 5.68 -2.10
C ILE A 253 10.71 4.44 -2.63
N ARG A 254 11.05 3.25 -2.14
CA ARG A 254 10.34 2.01 -2.49
C ARG A 254 8.91 1.99 -1.97
N THR A 255 8.68 2.50 -0.76
CA THR A 255 7.34 2.60 -0.17
C THR A 255 6.49 3.60 -0.94
N ALA A 256 7.06 4.75 -1.33
CA ALA A 256 6.42 5.71 -2.22
C ALA A 256 6.04 5.07 -3.58
N SER A 257 6.95 4.28 -4.18
CA SER A 257 6.66 3.50 -5.40
C SER A 257 5.51 2.50 -5.18
N GLN A 258 5.48 1.83 -4.03
CA GLN A 258 4.47 0.82 -3.71
C GLN A 258 3.08 1.43 -3.49
N LYS A 259 3.03 2.59 -2.83
CA LYS A 259 1.81 3.30 -2.44
C LYS A 259 1.33 4.31 -3.50
N ARG A 260 2.08 4.48 -4.60
CA ARG A 260 1.76 5.37 -5.73
C ARG A 260 1.72 6.85 -5.34
N GLN A 261 2.68 7.29 -4.54
CA GLN A 261 2.72 8.64 -3.96
C GLN A 261 3.60 9.59 -4.79
N THR A 262 3.02 10.29 -5.77
CA THR A 262 3.78 11.14 -6.71
C THR A 262 4.47 12.33 -6.04
N GLY A 263 3.76 13.05 -5.16
CA GLY A 263 4.34 14.19 -4.44
C GLY A 263 5.53 13.76 -3.56
N THR A 264 5.34 12.69 -2.77
CA THR A 264 6.40 12.11 -1.94
C THR A 264 7.59 11.63 -2.75
N MET A 265 7.35 10.98 -3.90
CA MET A 265 8.42 10.52 -4.78
C MET A 265 9.27 11.67 -5.32
N ARG A 266 8.65 12.80 -5.72
CA ARG A 266 9.39 13.99 -6.15
C ARG A 266 10.27 14.54 -5.04
N LEU A 267 9.73 14.65 -3.82
CA LEU A 267 10.49 15.13 -2.65
C LEU A 267 11.68 14.22 -2.34
N LEU A 268 11.47 12.90 -2.36
CA LEU A 268 12.54 11.93 -2.08
C LEU A 268 13.61 11.94 -3.18
N LEU A 269 13.24 11.99 -4.45
CA LEU A 269 14.23 12.02 -5.56
C LEU A 269 15.06 13.30 -5.57
N ALA A 270 14.51 14.42 -5.10
CA ALA A 270 15.25 15.67 -4.94
C ALA A 270 16.27 15.63 -3.78
N HIS A 271 16.11 14.71 -2.83
CA HIS A 271 16.98 14.65 -1.67
C HIS A 271 18.30 13.91 -1.98
N PRO A 272 19.49 14.50 -1.70
CA PRO A 272 20.78 14.00 -2.19
C PRO A 272 21.17 12.62 -1.64
N LYS A 273 20.77 12.30 -0.39
CA LYS A 273 21.03 10.99 0.22
C LYS A 273 20.22 9.84 -0.42
N VAL A 274 19.12 10.13 -1.11
CA VAL A 274 18.25 9.09 -1.67
C VAL A 274 18.90 8.51 -2.92
N ASP A 275 19.09 7.19 -2.91
CA ASP A 275 19.53 6.41 -4.07
C ASP A 275 18.33 5.60 -4.62
N PRO A 276 17.73 6.02 -5.75
CA PRO A 276 16.64 5.28 -6.38
C PRO A 276 17.08 3.95 -7.03
N ALA A 277 18.39 3.77 -7.27
CA ALA A 277 18.96 2.56 -7.85
C ALA A 277 19.23 1.45 -6.83
N ALA A 278 19.08 1.75 -5.54
CA ALA A 278 19.33 0.83 -4.44
C ALA A 278 18.60 -0.52 -4.61
N ARG A 279 19.30 -1.58 -4.16
CA ARG A 279 18.82 -2.98 -4.20
C ARG A 279 18.41 -3.44 -5.61
N ASN A 280 19.24 -3.15 -6.61
CA ASN A 280 19.02 -3.48 -8.01
C ASN A 280 17.75 -2.81 -8.56
N ASN A 281 17.68 -1.49 -8.43
CA ASN A 281 16.59 -0.65 -8.91
C ASN A 281 15.21 -1.15 -8.43
N LYS A 282 15.11 -1.50 -7.13
CA LYS A 282 13.89 -2.09 -6.58
C LYS A 282 12.71 -1.11 -6.60
N ALA A 283 12.98 0.20 -6.58
CA ALA A 283 11.97 1.25 -6.66
C ALA A 283 11.20 1.17 -8.00
N ILE A 284 11.88 1.29 -9.14
CA ILE A 284 11.24 1.23 -10.46
C ILE A 284 10.53 -0.10 -10.68
N ARG A 285 11.17 -1.22 -10.32
CA ARG A 285 10.53 -2.54 -10.40
C ARG A 285 9.26 -2.67 -9.56
N THR A 286 9.19 -1.97 -8.42
CA THR A 286 8.02 -1.95 -7.55
C THR A 286 6.93 -1.05 -8.13
N ALA A 287 7.29 0.13 -8.65
CA ALA A 287 6.38 1.02 -9.36
C ALA A 287 5.74 0.29 -10.56
N THR A 288 6.55 -0.39 -11.38
CA THR A 288 6.07 -1.16 -12.53
C THR A 288 5.15 -2.31 -12.12
N ARG A 289 5.49 -3.06 -11.06
CA ARG A 289 4.65 -4.14 -10.48
C ARG A 289 3.34 -3.63 -9.87
N ARG A 290 3.23 -2.34 -9.56
CA ARG A 290 2.00 -1.71 -9.08
C ARG A 290 1.25 -0.99 -10.19
N GLY A 291 1.75 -1.01 -11.44
CA GLY A 291 1.18 -0.26 -12.55
C GLY A 291 1.22 1.26 -12.35
N TYR A 292 2.22 1.77 -11.63
CA TYR A 292 2.35 3.18 -11.30
C TYR A 292 3.11 3.94 -12.39
N ILE A 293 2.38 4.42 -13.41
CA ILE A 293 2.94 5.04 -14.62
C ILE A 293 3.74 6.30 -14.28
N GLU A 294 3.14 7.23 -13.55
CA GLU A 294 3.76 8.51 -13.20
C GLU A 294 5.00 8.32 -12.32
N GLY A 295 5.01 7.29 -11.47
CA GLY A 295 6.19 6.94 -10.67
C GLY A 295 7.31 6.32 -11.49
N VAL A 296 6.99 5.54 -12.52
CA VAL A 296 7.99 5.01 -13.45
C VAL A 296 8.59 6.15 -14.27
N GLU A 297 7.77 7.08 -14.78
CA GLU A 297 8.24 8.28 -15.48
C GLU A 297 9.19 9.12 -14.62
N LEU A 298 8.83 9.37 -13.35
CA LEU A 298 9.69 10.08 -12.41
C LEU A 298 11.01 9.36 -12.16
N LEU A 299 10.98 8.04 -11.99
CA LEU A 299 12.18 7.25 -11.75
C LEU A 299 13.07 7.19 -12.99
N LEU A 300 12.50 7.06 -14.19
CA LEU A 300 13.28 7.09 -15.44
C LEU A 300 13.91 8.47 -15.67
N SER A 301 13.29 9.54 -15.18
CA SER A 301 13.87 10.89 -15.28
C SER A 301 15.15 11.04 -14.43
N ASP A 302 15.39 10.16 -13.45
CA ASP A 302 16.63 10.14 -12.67
C ASP A 302 17.71 9.34 -13.42
N PRO A 303 18.88 9.94 -13.75
CA PRO A 303 19.93 9.27 -14.52
C PRO A 303 20.56 8.08 -13.78
N ARG A 304 20.46 8.05 -12.44
CA ARG A 304 21.02 6.96 -11.61
C ARG A 304 20.21 5.67 -11.74
N VAL A 305 18.95 5.75 -12.16
CA VAL A 305 18.09 4.59 -12.31
C VAL A 305 18.49 3.81 -13.56
N ASP A 306 18.83 2.54 -13.36
CA ASP A 306 18.99 1.56 -14.42
C ASP A 306 17.69 0.72 -14.55
N PRO A 307 16.88 0.97 -15.60
CA PRO A 307 15.64 0.25 -15.80
C PRO A 307 15.84 -1.21 -16.25
N SER A 308 17.06 -1.58 -16.68
CA SER A 308 17.44 -2.93 -17.13
C SER A 308 17.96 -3.81 -15.99
N ALA A 309 18.12 -3.24 -14.79
CA ALA A 309 18.69 -3.96 -13.67
C ALA A 309 17.93 -5.26 -13.33
N LYS A 310 18.71 -6.30 -13.03
CA LYS A 310 18.22 -7.65 -12.72
C LYS A 310 17.33 -8.18 -13.85
N ASP A 311 17.94 -8.32 -15.02
CA ASP A 311 17.39 -8.93 -16.24
C ASP A 311 16.11 -8.22 -16.73
N SER A 312 16.14 -6.89 -16.76
CA SER A 312 15.00 -6.01 -17.13
C SER A 312 13.70 -6.41 -16.45
N LYS A 313 13.77 -6.82 -15.17
CA LYS A 313 12.59 -7.29 -14.43
C LYS A 313 11.50 -6.22 -14.28
N ALA A 314 11.85 -4.94 -14.36
CA ALA A 314 10.87 -3.86 -14.47
C ALA A 314 9.99 -4.06 -15.73
N LEU A 315 10.61 -4.23 -16.89
CA LEU A 315 9.93 -4.48 -18.16
C LEU A 315 9.10 -5.78 -18.14
N VAL A 316 9.62 -6.86 -17.52
CA VAL A 316 8.85 -8.10 -17.32
C VAL A 316 7.63 -7.89 -16.41
N HIS A 317 7.72 -7.06 -15.37
CA HIS A 317 6.57 -6.72 -14.53
C HIS A 317 5.53 -5.87 -15.29
N ALA A 318 5.97 -5.01 -16.22
CA ALA A 318 5.07 -4.17 -17.00
C ALA A 318 4.04 -5.02 -17.76
N LEU A 319 4.46 -6.22 -18.18
CA LEU A 319 3.62 -7.15 -18.91
C LEU A 319 2.44 -7.74 -18.10
N LYS A 320 2.38 -7.57 -16.77
CA LYS A 320 1.36 -8.24 -15.94
C LYS A 320 0.07 -7.41 -15.71
N HIS A 321 -0.03 -6.21 -16.26
CA HIS A 321 -1.09 -5.25 -15.93
C HIS A 321 -2.05 -4.93 -17.08
N ARG A 322 -3.30 -4.51 -16.75
CA ARG A 322 -4.27 -4.03 -17.76
C ARG A 322 -3.77 -2.85 -18.58
N LYS A 323 -2.94 -1.97 -17.99
CA LYS A 323 -2.27 -0.84 -18.65
C LYS A 323 -0.86 -1.19 -19.17
N ALA A 324 -0.57 -2.46 -19.43
CA ALA A 324 0.75 -2.90 -19.87
C ALA A 324 1.24 -2.17 -21.13
N ILE A 325 0.33 -1.79 -22.04
CA ILE A 325 0.70 -1.11 -23.29
C ILE A 325 1.42 0.21 -23.01
N GLU A 326 0.83 1.08 -22.19
CA GLU A 326 1.39 2.39 -21.85
C GLU A 326 2.72 2.24 -21.09
N MET A 327 2.76 1.36 -20.09
CA MET A 327 3.95 1.10 -19.29
C MET A 327 5.11 0.53 -20.12
N VAL A 328 4.84 -0.42 -21.01
CA VAL A 328 5.86 -1.02 -21.88
C VAL A 328 6.34 0.00 -22.90
N ARG A 329 5.45 0.80 -23.50
CA ARG A 329 5.85 1.87 -24.43
C ARG A 329 6.77 2.88 -23.75
N MET A 330 6.44 3.30 -22.53
CA MET A 330 7.26 4.23 -21.74
C MET A 330 8.64 3.64 -21.45
N LEU A 331 8.72 2.39 -21.00
CA LEU A 331 10.00 1.75 -20.69
C LEU A 331 10.84 1.53 -21.96
N VAL A 332 10.25 1.01 -23.04
CA VAL A 332 10.98 0.75 -24.30
C VAL A 332 11.42 2.04 -25.00
N ALA A 333 10.76 3.17 -24.74
CA ALA A 333 11.19 4.48 -25.23
C ALA A 333 12.48 4.98 -24.54
N ASP A 334 12.85 4.44 -23.38
CA ASP A 334 14.10 4.79 -22.71
C ASP A 334 15.28 4.02 -23.34
N PRO A 335 16.30 4.70 -23.88
CA PRO A 335 17.42 4.04 -24.57
C PRO A 335 18.27 3.13 -23.66
N ARG A 336 18.21 3.34 -22.34
CA ARG A 336 18.93 2.52 -21.35
C ARG A 336 18.26 1.18 -21.10
N VAL A 337 17.01 1.00 -21.56
CA VAL A 337 16.31 -0.27 -21.44
C VAL A 337 16.87 -1.29 -22.43
N ASP A 338 17.26 -2.45 -21.90
CA ASP A 338 17.57 -3.64 -22.68
C ASP A 338 16.28 -4.42 -22.93
N ALA A 339 15.80 -4.35 -24.17
CA ALA A 339 14.62 -5.04 -24.65
C ALA A 339 14.89 -6.49 -25.10
N SER A 340 16.16 -6.92 -25.17
CA SER A 340 16.56 -8.25 -25.67
C SER A 340 16.46 -9.36 -24.59
N VAL A 341 16.11 -9.01 -23.35
CA VAL A 341 16.19 -9.89 -22.19
C VAL A 341 15.50 -11.25 -22.31
N GLN A 342 16.14 -12.27 -21.73
CA GLN A 342 15.62 -13.64 -21.55
C GLN A 342 15.10 -14.27 -22.86
N ASP A 343 15.96 -14.38 -23.87
CA ASP A 343 15.63 -14.97 -25.18
C ASP A 343 14.40 -14.31 -25.84
N ASN A 344 14.34 -12.98 -25.84
CA ASN A 344 13.21 -12.22 -26.36
C ASN A 344 11.86 -12.56 -25.67
N LEU A 345 11.87 -12.83 -24.36
CA LEU A 345 10.66 -13.13 -23.59
C LEU A 345 9.57 -12.09 -23.81
N LEU A 346 9.96 -10.82 -23.96
CA LEU A 346 9.05 -9.71 -24.20
C LEU A 346 8.35 -9.84 -25.54
N VAL A 347 9.11 -10.02 -26.63
CA VAL A 347 8.59 -10.24 -27.97
C VAL A 347 7.68 -11.48 -27.98
N LYS A 348 8.15 -12.60 -27.42
CA LYS A 348 7.40 -13.86 -27.28
C LYS A 348 6.07 -13.66 -26.55
N ARG A 349 6.01 -12.84 -25.49
CA ARG A 349 4.76 -12.56 -24.77
C ARG A 349 3.86 -11.60 -25.55
N VAL A 350 4.41 -10.54 -26.12
CA VAL A 350 3.65 -9.53 -26.87
C VAL A 350 2.91 -10.16 -28.05
N VAL A 351 3.54 -11.09 -28.79
CA VAL A 351 2.89 -11.80 -29.91
C VAL A 351 1.72 -12.71 -29.46
N THR A 352 1.65 -13.10 -28.18
CA THR A 352 0.53 -13.90 -27.64
C THR A 352 -0.69 -13.05 -27.25
N TRP A 353 -0.55 -11.73 -27.13
CA TRP A 353 -1.60 -10.83 -26.61
C TRP A 353 -2.64 -10.38 -27.65
N GLY A 354 -2.52 -10.88 -28.88
CA GLY A 354 -3.43 -10.55 -29.98
C GLY A 354 -3.24 -9.13 -30.52
N ASN A 355 -4.14 -8.69 -31.39
CA ASN A 355 -3.94 -7.51 -32.25
C ASN A 355 -3.67 -6.19 -31.50
N ARG A 356 -4.08 -6.05 -30.24
CA ARG A 356 -3.85 -4.84 -29.43
C ARG A 356 -2.38 -4.60 -29.07
N ALA A 357 -1.51 -5.60 -29.22
CA ALA A 357 -0.10 -5.51 -28.88
C ALA A 357 0.81 -5.26 -30.10
N ARG A 358 0.24 -5.02 -31.29
CA ARG A 358 1.00 -4.75 -32.52
C ARG A 358 1.89 -3.52 -32.42
N ASP A 359 1.41 -2.44 -31.79
CA ASP A 359 2.20 -1.21 -31.66
C ASP A 359 3.37 -1.37 -30.70
N ILE A 360 3.20 -2.17 -29.63
CA ILE A 360 4.31 -2.55 -28.75
C ILE A 360 5.34 -3.35 -29.55
N LEU A 361 4.89 -4.32 -30.35
CA LEU A 361 5.80 -5.13 -31.16
C LEU A 361 6.58 -4.26 -32.15
N LYS A 362 5.94 -3.30 -32.82
CA LYS A 362 6.63 -2.34 -33.70
C LYS A 362 7.72 -1.57 -32.95
N HIS A 363 7.45 -1.09 -31.73
CA HIS A 363 8.45 -0.41 -30.92
C HIS A 363 9.60 -1.34 -30.49
N LEU A 364 9.31 -2.59 -30.14
CA LEU A 364 10.35 -3.57 -29.81
C LEU A 364 11.21 -3.91 -31.03
N LEU A 365 10.60 -4.08 -32.21
CA LEU A 365 11.31 -4.31 -33.46
C LEU A 365 12.09 -3.09 -33.92
N ALA A 366 11.72 -1.87 -33.54
CA ALA A 366 12.53 -0.70 -33.86
C ALA A 366 13.89 -0.70 -33.13
N ASP A 367 14.04 -1.46 -32.04
CA ASP A 367 15.32 -1.58 -31.33
C ASP A 367 16.28 -2.51 -32.10
N PRO A 368 17.45 -2.01 -32.56
CA PRO A 368 18.42 -2.81 -33.30
C PRO A 368 18.95 -4.00 -32.50
N ARG A 369 18.89 -3.94 -31.16
CA ARG A 369 19.41 -4.98 -30.24
C ARG A 369 18.47 -6.17 -30.07
N VAL A 370 17.21 -6.04 -30.47
CA VAL A 370 16.22 -7.12 -30.38
C VAL A 370 16.36 -8.00 -31.62
N ASP A 371 16.66 -9.29 -31.42
CA ASP A 371 16.61 -10.31 -32.47
C ASP A 371 15.25 -11.05 -32.43
N PRO A 372 14.28 -10.68 -33.27
CA PRO A 372 12.98 -11.33 -33.29
C PRO A 372 12.97 -12.74 -33.92
N SER A 373 14.06 -13.26 -34.47
CA SER A 373 14.05 -14.45 -35.34
C SER A 373 13.45 -15.68 -34.64
N ALA A 374 13.85 -15.95 -33.39
CA ALA A 374 13.29 -17.07 -32.62
C ALA A 374 11.78 -16.96 -32.33
N THR A 375 11.17 -15.78 -32.53
CA THR A 375 9.74 -15.58 -32.25
C THR A 375 8.83 -15.99 -33.40
N ILE A 376 9.31 -16.05 -34.63
CA ILE A 376 8.49 -16.41 -35.80
C ILE A 376 7.94 -17.85 -35.71
N ILE A 377 8.66 -18.74 -35.02
CA ILE A 377 8.37 -20.18 -34.90
C ILE A 377 7.00 -20.48 -34.26
N ASN A 378 6.57 -19.67 -33.28
CA ASN A 378 5.38 -19.92 -32.46
C ASN A 378 4.31 -18.81 -32.56
N THR A 379 4.35 -18.05 -33.64
CA THR A 379 3.55 -16.84 -33.81
C THR A 379 2.27 -17.12 -34.62
N LYS A 380 1.17 -16.42 -34.28
CA LYS A 380 -0.11 -16.48 -35.01
C LYS A 380 -0.06 -15.60 -36.28
N TYR A 381 -0.82 -15.97 -37.31
CA TYR A 381 -0.93 -15.24 -38.60
C TYR A 381 -0.73 -13.72 -38.56
N GLY A 382 -1.53 -13.01 -37.76
CA GLY A 382 -1.53 -11.55 -37.73
C GLY A 382 -0.20 -10.88 -37.34
N PHE A 383 0.76 -11.65 -36.84
CA PHE A 383 2.10 -11.21 -36.45
C PHE A 383 3.20 -11.77 -37.37
N VAL A 384 3.00 -12.89 -38.07
CA VAL A 384 3.98 -13.44 -39.04
C VAL A 384 4.26 -12.40 -40.13
N ARG A 385 3.22 -11.77 -40.68
CA ARG A 385 3.37 -10.67 -41.65
C ARG A 385 4.19 -9.49 -41.11
N LEU A 386 4.00 -9.15 -39.84
CA LEU A 386 4.69 -8.01 -39.22
C LEU A 386 6.16 -8.35 -38.92
N LEU A 387 6.45 -9.59 -38.54
CA LEU A 387 7.81 -10.09 -38.32
C LEU A 387 8.58 -10.17 -39.64
N LEU A 388 8.01 -10.77 -40.69
CA LEU A 388 8.66 -10.89 -41.99
C LEU A 388 8.92 -9.53 -42.69
N ALA A 389 8.23 -8.46 -42.27
CA ALA A 389 8.53 -7.11 -42.73
C ALA A 389 9.85 -6.55 -42.17
N ASP A 390 10.37 -7.13 -41.09
CA ASP A 390 11.68 -6.81 -40.54
C ASP A 390 12.76 -7.65 -41.23
N PRO A 391 13.72 -7.04 -41.96
CA PRO A 391 14.71 -7.79 -42.73
C PRO A 391 15.65 -8.64 -41.85
N ARG A 392 15.73 -8.35 -40.54
CA ARG A 392 16.56 -9.11 -39.60
C ARG A 392 15.93 -10.43 -39.20
N VAL A 393 14.62 -10.60 -39.39
CA VAL A 393 13.94 -11.87 -39.10
C VAL A 393 14.43 -12.91 -40.10
N ASP A 394 15.07 -13.96 -39.58
CA ASP A 394 15.38 -15.17 -40.33
C ASP A 394 14.24 -16.20 -40.17
N PRO A 395 13.43 -16.45 -41.21
CA PRO A 395 12.36 -17.44 -41.16
C PRO A 395 12.85 -18.89 -41.26
N SER A 396 14.12 -19.11 -41.63
CA SER A 396 14.74 -20.44 -41.78
C SER A 396 15.33 -20.98 -40.48
N ILE A 397 15.28 -20.19 -39.39
CA ILE A 397 15.85 -20.54 -38.09
C ILE A 397 15.27 -21.86 -37.54
N GLN A 398 16.11 -22.60 -36.80
CA GLN A 398 15.80 -23.95 -36.31
C GLN A 398 15.36 -24.92 -37.43
N ASP A 399 16.06 -24.88 -38.56
CA ASP A 399 15.77 -25.73 -39.72
C ASP A 399 14.31 -25.60 -40.18
N ASN A 400 13.91 -24.35 -40.48
CA ASN A 400 12.61 -23.98 -41.01
C ASN A 400 11.42 -24.39 -40.10
N GLN A 401 11.62 -24.38 -38.77
CA GLN A 401 10.58 -24.81 -37.82
C GLN A 401 9.28 -23.97 -37.92
N ALA A 402 9.37 -22.71 -38.36
CA ALA A 402 8.22 -21.84 -38.53
C ALA A 402 7.21 -22.36 -39.57
N ILE A 403 7.67 -22.74 -40.77
CA ILE A 403 6.79 -23.27 -41.83
C ILE A 403 6.27 -24.67 -41.46
N ILE A 404 7.09 -25.48 -40.78
CA ILE A 404 6.70 -26.81 -40.27
C ILE A 404 5.57 -26.70 -39.23
N ASN A 405 5.65 -25.72 -38.32
CA ASN A 405 4.62 -25.46 -37.32
C ASN A 405 3.34 -24.88 -37.95
N ALA A 406 3.46 -24.01 -38.95
CA ALA A 406 2.31 -23.46 -39.67
C ALA A 406 1.51 -24.58 -40.38
N ALA A 407 2.20 -25.53 -41.00
CA ALA A 407 1.59 -26.74 -41.58
C ALA A 407 0.82 -27.56 -40.55
N LEU A 408 1.42 -27.84 -39.40
CA LEU A 408 0.80 -28.62 -38.32
C LEU A 408 -0.43 -27.93 -37.72
N ARG A 409 -0.37 -26.60 -37.52
CA ARG A 409 -1.45 -25.79 -36.94
C ARG A 409 -2.58 -25.49 -37.93
N ARG A 410 -2.42 -25.89 -39.19
CA ARG A 410 -3.34 -25.60 -40.29
C ARG A 410 -3.49 -24.09 -40.57
N ASP A 411 -2.45 -23.31 -40.29
CA ASP A 411 -2.45 -21.86 -40.50
C ASP A 411 -2.04 -21.52 -41.94
N ILE A 412 -3.01 -21.61 -42.86
CA ILE A 412 -2.80 -21.44 -44.31
C ILE A 412 -2.20 -20.08 -44.64
N GLU A 413 -2.63 -19.02 -43.96
CA GLU A 413 -2.20 -17.66 -44.30
C GLU A 413 -0.77 -17.38 -43.81
N SER A 414 -0.37 -17.86 -42.62
CA SER A 414 1.04 -17.86 -42.23
C SER A 414 1.88 -18.72 -43.16
N PHE A 415 1.36 -19.87 -43.56
CA PHE A 415 2.06 -20.81 -44.43
C PHE A 415 2.37 -20.19 -45.80
N LYS A 416 1.38 -19.54 -46.43
CA LYS A 416 1.58 -18.82 -47.71
C LYS A 416 2.64 -17.72 -47.59
N LEU A 417 2.62 -16.94 -46.51
CA LEU A 417 3.61 -15.88 -46.29
C LEU A 417 5.02 -16.44 -46.10
N LEU A 418 5.17 -17.53 -45.36
CA LEU A 418 6.46 -18.19 -45.15
C LEU A 418 6.98 -18.84 -46.44
N LEU A 419 6.12 -19.56 -47.17
CA LEU A 419 6.49 -20.21 -48.43
C LEU A 419 6.93 -19.20 -49.51
N ALA A 420 6.36 -17.99 -49.48
CA ALA A 420 6.73 -16.90 -50.40
C ALA A 420 8.08 -16.25 -50.08
N ASP A 421 8.65 -16.45 -48.88
CA ASP A 421 9.98 -15.94 -48.54
C ASP A 421 11.06 -16.87 -49.14
N PRO A 422 11.96 -16.36 -49.99
CA PRO A 422 12.94 -17.19 -50.70
C PRO A 422 13.95 -17.87 -49.78
N ARG A 423 14.10 -17.40 -48.54
CA ARG A 423 15.00 -17.99 -47.54
C ARG A 423 14.42 -19.25 -46.90
N VAL A 424 13.12 -19.48 -47.03
CA VAL A 424 12.44 -20.63 -46.43
C VAL A 424 12.58 -21.85 -47.34
N ASP A 425 13.05 -22.95 -46.77
CA ASP A 425 13.08 -24.26 -47.41
C ASP A 425 11.90 -25.12 -46.93
N PRO A 426 10.89 -25.37 -47.80
CA PRO A 426 9.74 -26.22 -47.44
C PRO A 426 10.09 -27.72 -47.36
N SER A 427 11.25 -28.14 -47.88
CA SER A 427 11.73 -29.51 -47.87
C SER A 427 12.55 -29.89 -46.62
N ALA A 428 12.78 -28.92 -45.73
CA ALA A 428 13.51 -29.08 -44.49
C ALA A 428 13.01 -30.24 -43.61
N GLN A 429 13.91 -30.80 -42.80
CA GLN A 429 13.67 -31.97 -41.94
C GLN A 429 13.00 -33.15 -42.69
N ASN A 430 13.48 -33.44 -43.91
CA ASN A 430 12.94 -34.48 -44.81
C ASN A 430 11.44 -34.28 -45.12
N ASN A 431 11.09 -33.09 -45.60
CA ASN A 431 9.72 -32.66 -45.97
C ASN A 431 8.74 -32.73 -44.80
N LYS A 432 9.19 -32.39 -43.59
CA LYS A 432 8.37 -32.46 -42.37
C LYS A 432 7.12 -31.59 -42.46
N ALA A 433 7.19 -30.44 -43.13
CA ALA A 433 6.03 -29.57 -43.36
C ALA A 433 4.92 -30.32 -44.11
N MET A 434 5.27 -31.08 -45.16
CA MET A 434 4.30 -31.91 -45.89
C MET A 434 3.75 -33.03 -45.02
N ILE A 435 4.60 -33.75 -44.30
CA ILE A 435 4.16 -34.83 -43.41
C ILE A 435 3.17 -34.30 -42.36
N ASN A 436 3.47 -33.16 -41.75
CA ASN A 436 2.60 -32.52 -40.76
C ASN A 436 1.29 -32.03 -41.36
N ALA A 437 1.31 -31.41 -42.55
CA ALA A 437 0.10 -30.98 -43.25
C ALA A 437 -0.80 -32.17 -43.60
N SER A 438 -0.20 -33.25 -44.11
CA SER A 438 -0.87 -34.52 -44.43
C SER A 438 -1.45 -35.20 -43.20
N SER A 439 -0.69 -35.21 -42.10
CA SER A 439 -1.12 -35.70 -40.80
C SER A 439 -2.19 -34.82 -40.13
N ALA A 440 -2.31 -33.55 -40.49
CA ALA A 440 -3.34 -32.64 -39.97
C ALA A 440 -4.58 -32.57 -40.88
N GLY A 441 -4.54 -33.25 -42.04
CA GLY A 441 -5.60 -33.25 -43.04
C GLY A 441 -5.76 -31.91 -43.76
N ASN A 442 -4.72 -31.08 -43.80
CA ASN A 442 -4.79 -29.78 -44.47
C ASN A 442 -4.48 -29.90 -45.96
N SER A 443 -5.51 -30.26 -46.72
CA SER A 443 -5.45 -30.43 -48.17
C SER A 443 -4.99 -29.16 -48.92
N ASP A 444 -5.28 -27.96 -48.40
CA ASP A 444 -4.86 -26.70 -49.02
C ASP A 444 -3.34 -26.48 -48.88
N ILE A 445 -2.78 -26.75 -47.69
CA ILE A 445 -1.34 -26.67 -47.47
C ILE A 445 -0.62 -27.76 -48.26
N VAL A 446 -1.16 -28.99 -48.32
CA VAL A 446 -0.59 -30.06 -49.15
C VAL A 446 -0.59 -29.68 -50.62
N ARG A 447 -1.67 -29.06 -51.13
CA ARG A 447 -1.72 -28.53 -52.50
C ARG A 447 -0.66 -27.46 -52.75
N LEU A 448 -0.47 -26.52 -51.82
CA LEU A 448 0.57 -25.49 -51.93
C LEU A 448 1.99 -26.10 -51.95
N LEU A 449 2.23 -27.10 -51.10
CA LEU A 449 3.51 -27.80 -51.05
C LEU A 449 3.79 -28.64 -52.30
N LEU A 450 2.80 -29.37 -52.84
CA LEU A 450 2.94 -30.14 -54.08
C LEU A 450 3.24 -29.23 -55.30
N ALA A 451 2.77 -27.98 -55.27
CA ALA A 451 3.06 -27.00 -56.30
C ALA A 451 4.49 -26.40 -56.21
N ASP A 452 5.19 -26.57 -55.09
CA ASP A 452 6.57 -26.11 -54.93
C ASP A 452 7.55 -27.20 -55.41
N PRO A 453 8.39 -26.93 -56.42
CA PRO A 453 9.27 -27.93 -57.02
C PRO A 453 10.35 -28.44 -56.05
N ARG A 454 10.64 -27.73 -54.96
CA ARG A 454 11.62 -28.15 -53.94
C ARG A 454 11.09 -29.29 -53.07
N VAL A 455 9.78 -29.50 -53.05
CA VAL A 455 9.13 -30.47 -52.19
C VAL A 455 9.06 -31.83 -52.87
N ASP A 456 9.49 -32.85 -52.13
CA ASP A 456 9.40 -34.24 -52.56
C ASP A 456 8.35 -34.98 -51.72
N PRO A 457 7.18 -35.33 -52.31
CA PRO A 457 6.13 -36.04 -51.61
C PRO A 457 6.46 -37.50 -51.31
N SER A 458 7.52 -38.04 -51.91
CA SER A 458 8.02 -39.40 -51.64
C SER A 458 9.00 -39.49 -50.45
N ALA A 459 9.43 -38.34 -49.93
CA ALA A 459 10.43 -38.26 -48.86
C ALA A 459 10.01 -38.96 -47.56
N SER A 460 11.01 -39.32 -46.75
CA SER A 460 10.83 -40.09 -45.51
C SER A 460 10.03 -41.39 -45.72
N ASP A 461 10.32 -42.09 -46.82
CA ASP A 461 9.67 -43.34 -47.20
C ASP A 461 8.13 -43.19 -47.32
N GLN A 462 7.68 -42.27 -48.17
CA GLN A 462 6.25 -42.05 -48.42
C GLN A 462 5.45 -41.65 -47.16
N ALA A 463 6.11 -41.03 -46.17
CA ALA A 463 5.50 -40.69 -44.89
C ALA A 463 4.25 -39.81 -45.01
N ALA A 464 4.16 -38.96 -46.04
CA ALA A 464 3.02 -38.08 -46.26
C ALA A 464 1.73 -38.88 -46.54
N VAL A 465 1.75 -39.81 -47.49
CA VAL A 465 0.58 -40.65 -47.83
C VAL A 465 0.27 -41.63 -46.70
N LYS A 466 1.30 -42.25 -46.09
CA LYS A 466 1.12 -43.12 -44.92
C LYS A 466 0.42 -42.39 -43.77
N SER A 467 0.82 -41.15 -43.48
CA SER A 467 0.25 -40.34 -42.40
C SER A 467 -1.19 -39.91 -42.67
N ALA A 468 -1.49 -39.46 -43.90
CA ALA A 468 -2.85 -39.07 -44.30
C ALA A 468 -3.81 -40.28 -44.26
N SER A 469 -3.37 -41.44 -44.77
CA SER A 469 -4.15 -42.68 -44.75
C SER A 469 -4.39 -43.20 -43.35
N HIS A 470 -3.36 -43.21 -42.50
CA HIS A 470 -3.48 -43.61 -41.10
C HIS A 470 -4.44 -42.71 -40.30
N ARG A 471 -4.53 -41.40 -40.62
CA ARG A 471 -5.40 -40.46 -39.90
C ARG A 471 -6.77 -40.23 -40.53
N GLY A 472 -7.08 -40.85 -41.67
CA GLY A 472 -8.41 -40.78 -42.26
C GLY A 472 -8.66 -39.52 -43.10
N HIS A 473 -7.62 -38.93 -43.69
CA HIS A 473 -7.75 -37.69 -44.48
C HIS A 473 -7.90 -37.98 -45.97
N ALA A 474 -9.08 -38.46 -46.39
CA ALA A 474 -9.35 -38.91 -47.76
C ALA A 474 -9.01 -37.88 -48.84
N LYS A 475 -9.44 -36.62 -48.67
CA LYS A 475 -9.12 -35.55 -49.64
C LYS A 475 -7.63 -35.30 -49.80
N THR A 476 -6.87 -35.47 -48.72
CA THR A 476 -5.42 -35.32 -48.73
C THR A 476 -4.73 -36.51 -49.40
N VAL A 477 -5.22 -37.73 -49.18
CA VAL A 477 -4.75 -38.93 -49.89
C VAL A 477 -5.00 -38.79 -51.38
N GLU A 478 -6.21 -38.40 -51.79
CA GLU A 478 -6.55 -38.14 -53.20
C GLU A 478 -5.57 -37.15 -53.87
N LEU A 479 -5.25 -36.04 -53.18
CA LEU A 479 -4.30 -35.05 -53.69
C LEU A 479 -2.86 -35.58 -53.79
N LEU A 480 -2.41 -36.40 -52.83
CA LEU A 480 -1.08 -36.99 -52.86
C LEU A 480 -0.95 -38.03 -53.97
N LEU A 481 -1.96 -38.88 -54.17
CA LEU A 481 -1.98 -39.90 -55.22
C LEU A 481 -2.00 -39.32 -56.63
N ALA A 482 -2.42 -38.07 -56.79
CA ALA A 482 -2.35 -37.36 -58.06
C ALA A 482 -0.90 -37.01 -58.48
N ASP A 483 0.06 -37.00 -57.54
CA ASP A 483 1.49 -36.80 -57.85
C ASP A 483 2.15 -38.13 -58.21
N PRO A 484 2.74 -38.27 -59.42
CA PRO A 484 3.30 -39.54 -59.91
C PRO A 484 4.49 -40.07 -59.07
N ARG A 485 5.15 -39.19 -58.30
CA ARG A 485 6.26 -39.56 -57.41
C ARG A 485 5.78 -40.32 -56.17
N VAL A 486 4.52 -40.18 -55.80
CA VAL A 486 3.94 -40.91 -54.66
C VAL A 486 3.77 -42.38 -55.03
N ASP A 487 4.22 -43.24 -54.14
CA ASP A 487 4.04 -44.68 -54.23
C ASP A 487 3.25 -45.17 -53.01
N PRO A 488 1.94 -45.39 -53.14
CA PRO A 488 1.12 -45.89 -52.04
C PRO A 488 1.42 -47.35 -51.63
N SER A 489 2.21 -48.10 -52.43
CA SER A 489 2.53 -49.51 -52.17
C SER A 489 3.73 -49.71 -51.24
N ALA A 490 4.44 -48.63 -50.88
CA ALA A 490 5.63 -48.68 -50.03
C ALA A 490 5.39 -49.34 -48.65
N GLU A 491 6.46 -49.92 -48.10
CA GLU A 491 6.47 -50.68 -46.84
C GLU A 491 5.32 -51.70 -46.74
N ASP A 492 5.22 -52.63 -47.69
CA ASP A 492 4.20 -53.69 -47.65
C ASP A 492 2.77 -53.11 -47.60
N GLN A 493 2.50 -52.13 -48.48
CA GLN A 493 1.22 -51.42 -48.59
C GLN A 493 0.72 -50.84 -47.25
N PHE A 494 1.64 -50.31 -46.43
CA PHE A 494 1.34 -49.80 -45.09
C PHE A 494 0.15 -48.83 -45.07
N ALA A 495 0.09 -47.93 -46.05
CA ALA A 495 -0.98 -46.94 -46.18
C ALA A 495 -2.36 -47.61 -46.30
N LEU A 496 -2.48 -48.68 -47.10
CA LEU A 496 -3.71 -49.45 -47.28
C LEU A 496 -4.04 -50.23 -46.00
N ARG A 497 -3.07 -50.97 -45.45
CA ARG A 497 -3.24 -51.76 -44.22
C ARG A 497 -3.72 -50.91 -43.05
N MET A 498 -3.15 -49.71 -42.87
CA MET A 498 -3.55 -48.80 -41.80
C MET A 498 -4.91 -48.15 -42.03
N ALA A 499 -5.25 -47.82 -43.29
CA ALA A 499 -6.58 -47.33 -43.63
C ALA A 499 -7.66 -48.38 -43.34
N SER A 500 -7.44 -49.63 -43.76
CA SER A 500 -8.35 -50.76 -43.50
C SER A 500 -8.49 -51.05 -42.01
N LYS A 501 -7.38 -51.15 -41.27
CA LYS A 501 -7.37 -51.41 -39.82
C LYS A 501 -8.13 -50.35 -39.03
N ARG A 502 -8.15 -49.10 -39.51
CA ARG A 502 -8.80 -47.97 -38.84
C ARG A 502 -10.20 -47.66 -39.39
N GLY A 503 -10.69 -48.42 -40.37
CA GLY A 503 -12.04 -48.27 -40.93
C GLY A 503 -12.21 -47.05 -41.87
N HIS A 504 -11.15 -46.63 -42.55
CA HIS A 504 -11.20 -45.48 -43.47
C HIS A 504 -11.58 -45.92 -44.89
N ASP A 505 -12.84 -46.35 -45.07
CA ASP A 505 -13.34 -47.02 -46.30
C ASP A 505 -13.14 -46.22 -47.60
N GLU A 506 -13.26 -44.89 -47.53
CA GLU A 506 -13.01 -44.01 -48.69
C GLU A 506 -11.53 -44.05 -49.11
N ILE A 507 -10.61 -44.08 -48.15
CA ILE A 507 -9.17 -44.17 -48.41
C ILE A 507 -8.80 -45.55 -48.93
N VAL A 508 -9.40 -46.61 -48.39
CA VAL A 508 -9.23 -47.98 -48.91
C VAL A 508 -9.61 -48.02 -50.39
N ARG A 509 -10.76 -47.44 -50.76
CA ARG A 509 -11.17 -47.35 -52.17
C ARG A 509 -10.18 -46.54 -53.03
N LEU A 510 -9.69 -45.41 -52.52
CA LEU A 510 -8.71 -44.58 -53.24
C LEU A 510 -7.37 -45.30 -53.45
N LEU A 511 -6.89 -46.03 -52.45
CA LEU A 511 -5.61 -46.77 -52.54
C LEU A 511 -5.74 -48.04 -53.38
N SER A 512 -6.80 -48.85 -53.19
CA SER A 512 -7.02 -50.09 -53.96
C SER A 512 -7.28 -49.87 -55.44
N SER A 513 -7.71 -48.67 -55.83
CA SER A 513 -7.89 -48.29 -57.24
C SER A 513 -6.63 -47.73 -57.89
N HIS A 514 -5.55 -47.54 -57.12
CA HIS A 514 -4.31 -46.96 -57.62
C HIS A 514 -3.45 -48.02 -58.35
N PRO A 515 -2.94 -47.77 -59.57
CA PRO A 515 -2.26 -48.77 -60.40
C PRO A 515 -1.01 -49.44 -59.79
N LYS A 516 -0.34 -48.75 -58.85
CA LYS A 516 0.85 -49.25 -58.15
C LYS A 516 0.53 -50.17 -56.97
N VAL A 517 -0.72 -50.23 -56.52
CA VAL A 517 -1.12 -51.05 -55.36
C VAL A 517 -1.57 -52.41 -55.88
N GLU A 518 -0.87 -53.47 -55.47
CA GLU A 518 -1.34 -54.82 -55.77
C GLU A 518 -2.61 -55.11 -54.96
N PRO A 519 -3.63 -55.76 -55.54
CA PRO A 519 -4.77 -56.22 -54.77
C PRO A 519 -4.24 -57.18 -53.70
N SER A 520 -4.40 -56.81 -52.42
CA SER A 520 -4.00 -57.69 -51.32
C SER A 520 -4.65 -59.07 -51.53
N VAL A 521 -3.84 -60.13 -51.63
CA VAL A 521 -4.31 -61.50 -51.49
C VAL A 521 -5.03 -61.56 -50.15
N ARG A 522 -6.28 -62.05 -50.19
CA ARG A 522 -7.14 -62.19 -49.02
C ARG A 522 -6.38 -62.90 -47.89
N ASP A 523 -6.25 -62.23 -46.74
CA ASP A 523 -6.16 -62.94 -45.47
C ASP A 523 -7.55 -63.53 -45.18
N ASP A 524 -7.82 -64.70 -45.74
CA ASP A 524 -8.72 -65.68 -45.15
C ASP A 524 -8.10 -66.11 -43.81
N GLU A 525 -8.31 -65.33 -42.76
CA GLU A 525 -8.30 -65.81 -41.36
C GLU A 525 -8.69 -64.67 -40.41
N THR A 526 -10.01 -64.52 -40.22
CA THR A 526 -10.67 -64.39 -38.91
C THR A 526 -12.17 -64.14 -39.11
N ILE A 527 -12.88 -65.17 -39.61
CA ILE A 527 -14.29 -65.35 -39.29
C ILE A 527 -14.34 -66.32 -38.12
N THR A 528 -14.51 -65.79 -36.90
CA THR A 528 -15.19 -66.52 -35.81
C THR A 528 -16.01 -65.53 -35.00
N HIS A 529 -17.30 -65.52 -35.34
CA HIS A 529 -18.51 -65.36 -34.53
C HIS A 529 -18.54 -64.46 -33.27
N SER A 530 -19.63 -63.67 -33.27
CA SER A 530 -20.43 -63.13 -32.15
C SER A 530 -20.07 -61.76 -31.59
#